data_AF-I8WQN3-F1
#
_entry.id   AF-I8WQN3-F1
#
_cell.length_a   1.000
_cell.length_b   1.000
_cell.length_c   1.000
_cell.angle_alpha   90.00
_cell.angle_beta   90.00
_cell.angle_gamma   90.00
#
_symmetry.space_group_name_H-M   'P 1'
#
loop_
_entity.id
_entity.type
_entity.pdbx_description
1 polymer ?
#
loop_
_entity_poly.entity_id
_entity_poly.type
_entity_poly.pdbx_seq_one_letter_code
_entity_poly.pdbx_strand_id
1 'polypeptide(L)'
;MTRQETVIKITKITRIVGEMKSQLDLDDEIEFEALDSSWMNIGKWAEEICQYMEQAPSPLLADLIANNEFTTPVVNYVQSHRQEIDSAYVKIVDCYAENMQSLLSLCERQEEELKGEYKDLIEPLANEQVATLLQRAIRAGLLDEHYQPEPQTKPIQLKVIAYAVSTICRFPNTYVYFEKQWKRENGRRFNTCRVPRYNTELYDTAKVLYPEVDFNEFEPVHKTETFYTPQDEEDIKELYRDLIKYKYIAPDTEIETFAGILDKAKFCKPVEWMKTQRQLSFFVYQAFYKFNKKDLWVKGECCFSIKGHTPHKGCFVSGYSWIKRAGWLDRYDAKLKAICDKFNHIENTPDEEATDERLIHTSKVVFHTPNSENEILSMFSALLDGGYIAADTTFAAFKGIFDETVFEQPIVWIKTQSRLMYFAHLAFKPHNPYDVWVKCVNCFRLQNGKAPNRESMDSNFRFIVKKGLLETYDIRLKTIADNYLSSKEKDTASSMEVSVST
;
A
#
# COMPACT_ATOMS: atom_id res chain seq x y z
N MET A 1 -47.09 -8.16 40.09
CA MET A 1 -46.10 -7.06 40.06
C MET A 1 -46.44 -6.15 38.89
N THR A 2 -46.37 -4.83 39.06
CA THR A 2 -46.59 -3.85 37.99
C THR A 2 -45.29 -3.46 37.30
N ARG A 3 -45.35 -2.88 36.09
CA ARG A 3 -44.17 -2.37 35.38
C ARG A 3 -43.34 -1.40 36.22
N GLN A 4 -43.99 -0.53 36.98
CA GLN A 4 -43.32 0.44 37.86
C GLN A 4 -42.57 -0.26 39.00
N GLU A 5 -43.18 -1.27 39.62
CA GLU A 5 -42.54 -2.08 40.66
C GLU A 5 -41.32 -2.83 40.11
N THR A 6 -41.41 -3.36 38.89
CA THR A 6 -40.29 -4.04 38.20
C THR A 6 -39.13 -3.07 37.98
N VAL A 7 -39.38 -1.87 37.45
CA VAL A 7 -38.34 -0.83 37.26
C VAL A 7 -37.67 -0.48 38.59
N ILE A 8 -38.45 -0.25 39.65
CA ILE A 8 -37.91 0.08 40.97
C ILE A 8 -37.00 -1.02 41.49
N LYS A 9 -37.38 -2.30 41.31
CA LYS A 9 -36.55 -3.44 41.74
C LYS A 9 -35.27 -3.56 40.93
N ILE A 10 -35.32 -3.38 39.60
CA ILE A 10 -34.12 -3.35 38.74
C ILE A 10 -33.16 -2.26 39.24
N THR A 11 -33.63 -1.03 39.44
CA THR A 11 -32.78 0.07 39.91
C THR A 11 -32.19 -0.20 41.30
N LYS A 12 -32.95 -0.82 42.21
CA LYS A 12 -32.45 -1.20 43.54
C LYS A 12 -31.35 -2.26 43.45
N ILE A 13 -31.55 -3.31 42.64
CA ILE A 13 -30.54 -4.33 42.39
C ILE A 13 -29.28 -3.67 41.83
N THR A 14 -29.38 -2.87 40.76
CA THR A 14 -28.22 -2.21 40.13
C THR A 14 -27.46 -1.35 41.12
N ARG A 15 -28.17 -0.60 41.99
CA ARG A 15 -27.52 0.22 43.03
C ARG A 15 -26.76 -0.63 44.04
N ILE A 16 -27.38 -1.68 44.57
CA ILE A 16 -26.79 -2.55 45.62
C ILE A 16 -25.58 -3.29 45.06
N VAL A 17 -25.70 -3.89 43.88
CA VAL A 17 -24.59 -4.61 43.24
C VAL A 17 -23.50 -3.65 42.79
N GLY A 18 -23.85 -2.43 42.37
CA GLY A 18 -22.89 -1.36 42.10
C GLY A 18 -22.11 -0.93 43.36
N GLU A 19 -22.77 -0.87 44.52
CA GLU A 19 -22.13 -0.58 45.81
C GLU A 19 -21.17 -1.69 46.23
N MET A 20 -21.58 -2.96 46.12
CA MET A 20 -20.70 -4.12 46.31
C MET A 20 -19.49 -4.07 45.37
N LYS A 21 -19.70 -3.75 44.09
CA LYS A 21 -18.60 -3.60 43.12
C LYS A 21 -17.67 -2.45 43.48
N SER A 22 -18.21 -1.34 43.97
CA SER A 22 -17.43 -0.18 44.41
C SER A 22 -16.57 -0.50 45.63
N GLN A 23 -17.05 -1.32 46.58
CA GLN A 23 -16.24 -1.79 47.71
C GLN A 23 -15.08 -2.66 47.19
N LEU A 24 -15.36 -3.59 46.26
CA LEU A 24 -14.31 -4.39 45.61
C LEU A 24 -13.25 -3.55 44.90
N ASP A 25 -13.63 -2.46 44.24
CA ASP A 25 -12.66 -1.59 43.55
C ASP A 25 -11.80 -0.75 44.51
N LEU A 26 -12.24 -0.57 45.76
CA LEU A 26 -11.54 0.25 46.76
C LEU A 26 -10.65 -0.59 47.68
N ASP A 27 -11.21 -1.67 48.21
CA ASP A 27 -10.62 -2.42 49.33
C ASP A 27 -10.46 -3.92 49.03
N ASP A 28 -10.72 -4.37 47.79
CA ASP A 28 -10.69 -5.79 47.35
C ASP A 28 -11.59 -6.74 48.19
N GLU A 29 -12.46 -6.20 49.05
CA GLU A 29 -13.34 -6.93 49.96
C GLU A 29 -14.78 -6.38 49.90
N ILE A 30 -15.78 -7.22 50.22
CA ILE A 30 -17.18 -6.78 50.37
C ILE A 30 -17.57 -6.85 51.85
N GLU A 31 -17.87 -5.70 52.43
CA GLU A 31 -18.39 -5.58 53.80
C GLU A 31 -19.93 -5.69 53.78
N PHE A 32 -20.45 -6.91 53.86
CA PHE A 32 -21.89 -7.18 53.79
C PHE A 32 -22.70 -6.53 54.91
N GLU A 33 -22.10 -6.34 56.10
CA GLU A 33 -22.70 -5.69 57.26
C GLU A 33 -22.90 -4.19 57.06
N ALA A 34 -22.11 -3.56 56.18
CA ALA A 34 -22.20 -2.13 55.88
C ALA A 34 -23.29 -1.82 54.83
N LEU A 35 -23.78 -2.85 54.12
CA LEU A 35 -24.79 -2.69 53.08
C LEU A 35 -26.19 -2.46 53.67
N ASP A 36 -27.02 -1.73 52.93
CA ASP A 36 -28.43 -1.57 53.26
C ASP A 36 -29.14 -2.95 53.35
N SER A 37 -29.87 -3.19 54.43
CA SER A 37 -30.55 -4.48 54.72
C SER A 37 -31.41 -5.03 53.59
N SER A 38 -31.83 -4.19 52.64
CA SER A 38 -32.58 -4.62 51.48
C SER A 38 -31.78 -5.49 50.51
N TRP A 39 -30.43 -5.51 50.60
CA TRP A 39 -29.56 -6.39 49.81
C TRP A 39 -29.90 -7.86 49.99
N MET A 40 -30.42 -8.27 51.15
CA MET A 40 -30.88 -9.63 51.41
C MET A 40 -31.99 -10.10 50.44
N ASN A 41 -32.64 -9.18 49.73
CA ASN A 41 -33.75 -9.46 48.83
C ASN A 41 -33.34 -9.55 47.36
N ILE A 42 -32.07 -9.31 46.99
CA ILE A 42 -31.67 -9.23 45.57
C ILE A 42 -31.99 -10.51 44.78
N GLY A 43 -31.81 -11.69 45.39
CA GLY A 43 -32.15 -12.97 44.76
C GLY A 43 -33.65 -13.10 44.48
N LYS A 44 -34.48 -12.76 45.47
CA LYS A 44 -35.95 -12.77 45.34
C LYS A 44 -36.44 -11.74 44.31
N TRP A 45 -35.86 -10.55 44.31
CA TRP A 45 -36.24 -9.52 43.34
C TRP A 45 -35.89 -9.92 41.91
N ALA A 46 -34.73 -10.55 41.67
CA ALA A 46 -34.37 -11.09 40.36
C ALA A 46 -35.37 -12.15 39.88
N GLU A 47 -35.79 -13.06 40.77
CA GLU A 47 -36.84 -14.06 40.48
C GLU A 47 -38.17 -13.40 40.11
N GLU A 48 -38.64 -12.45 40.92
CA GLU A 48 -39.91 -11.74 40.67
C GLU A 48 -39.87 -10.99 39.34
N ILE A 49 -38.73 -10.35 39.00
CA ILE A 49 -38.52 -9.67 37.71
C ILE A 49 -38.61 -10.70 36.58
N CYS A 50 -38.00 -11.87 36.72
CA CYS A 50 -38.09 -12.95 35.73
C CYS A 50 -39.54 -13.38 35.48
N GLN A 51 -40.28 -13.68 36.55
CA GLN A 51 -41.70 -14.07 36.45
C GLN A 51 -42.57 -12.98 35.79
N TYR A 52 -42.28 -11.71 36.03
CA TYR A 52 -42.98 -10.61 35.36
C TYR A 52 -42.63 -10.54 33.86
N MET A 53 -41.35 -10.66 33.51
CA MET A 53 -40.89 -10.62 32.13
C MET A 53 -41.43 -11.79 31.31
N GLU A 54 -41.68 -12.96 31.91
CA GLU A 54 -42.35 -14.09 31.25
C GLU A 54 -43.80 -13.77 30.87
N GLN A 55 -44.51 -13.00 31.70
CA GLN A 55 -45.92 -12.67 31.47
C GLN A 55 -46.11 -11.42 30.60
N ALA A 56 -45.19 -10.46 30.68
CA ALA A 56 -45.25 -9.19 29.99
C ALA A 56 -43.87 -8.79 29.44
N PRO A 57 -43.45 -9.38 28.30
CA PRO A 57 -42.21 -9.03 27.62
C PRO A 57 -42.11 -7.52 27.36
N SER A 58 -40.95 -6.93 27.63
CA SER A 58 -40.73 -5.50 27.43
C SER A 58 -39.28 -5.20 27.01
N PRO A 59 -39.05 -4.74 25.75
CA PRO A 59 -37.71 -4.41 25.27
C PRO A 59 -37.00 -3.37 26.15
N LEU A 60 -37.74 -2.35 26.60
CA LEU A 60 -37.21 -1.30 27.48
C LEU A 60 -36.74 -1.83 28.85
N LEU A 61 -37.38 -2.89 29.37
CA LEU A 61 -36.92 -3.52 30.61
C LEU A 61 -35.75 -4.45 30.35
N ALA A 62 -35.75 -5.17 29.23
CA ALA A 62 -34.64 -6.02 28.81
C ALA A 62 -33.34 -5.20 28.68
N ASP A 63 -33.39 -4.02 28.06
CA ASP A 63 -32.25 -3.10 27.99
C ASP A 63 -31.74 -2.68 29.38
N LEU A 64 -32.65 -2.35 30.30
CA LEU A 64 -32.28 -1.96 31.67
C LEU A 64 -31.61 -3.12 32.44
N ILE A 65 -32.05 -4.35 32.19
CA ILE A 65 -31.50 -5.56 32.81
C ILE A 65 -30.11 -5.87 32.23
N ALA A 66 -29.97 -5.81 30.91
CA ALA A 66 -28.72 -6.13 30.21
C ALA A 66 -27.57 -5.19 30.57
N ASN A 67 -27.87 -3.94 30.93
CA ASN A 67 -26.89 -2.93 31.34
C ASN A 67 -26.35 -3.10 32.78
N ASN A 68 -26.61 -4.22 33.47
CA ASN A 68 -26.09 -4.48 34.82
C ASN A 68 -24.70 -5.18 34.79
N GLU A 69 -23.68 -4.43 34.38
CA GLU A 69 -22.30 -4.91 34.22
C GLU A 69 -21.59 -5.31 35.54
N PHE A 70 -22.17 -4.96 36.69
CA PHE A 70 -21.56 -5.16 38.01
C PHE A 70 -21.73 -6.58 38.57
N THR A 71 -22.59 -7.40 37.96
CA THR A 71 -22.95 -8.73 38.49
C THR A 71 -21.77 -9.70 38.47
N THR A 72 -21.04 -9.80 37.36
CA THR A 72 -19.97 -10.79 37.19
C THR A 72 -18.84 -10.66 38.22
N PRO A 73 -18.28 -9.45 38.48
CA PRO A 73 -17.20 -9.33 39.46
C PRO A 73 -17.63 -9.64 40.90
N VAL A 74 -18.84 -9.24 41.29
CA VAL A 74 -19.39 -9.51 42.63
C VAL A 74 -19.60 -11.01 42.85
N VAL A 75 -20.20 -11.70 41.89
CA VAL A 75 -20.41 -13.16 41.96
C VAL A 75 -19.07 -13.90 42.02
N ASN A 76 -18.10 -13.51 41.20
CA ASN A 76 -16.77 -14.15 41.20
C ASN A 76 -16.04 -14.00 42.54
N TYR A 77 -16.14 -12.82 43.17
CA TYR A 77 -15.55 -12.59 44.48
C TYR A 77 -16.17 -13.51 45.55
N VAL A 78 -17.50 -13.57 45.63
CA VAL A 78 -18.19 -14.39 46.62
C VAL A 78 -17.91 -15.88 46.43
N GLN A 79 -17.82 -16.34 45.18
CA GLN A 79 -17.44 -17.71 44.86
C GLN A 79 -16.00 -18.03 45.29
N SER A 80 -15.07 -17.08 45.14
CA SER A 80 -13.66 -17.26 45.50
C SER A 80 -13.42 -17.27 47.01
N HIS A 81 -14.23 -16.53 47.77
CA HIS A 81 -14.11 -16.37 49.23
C HIS A 81 -15.21 -17.11 50.01
N ARG A 82 -15.78 -18.16 49.40
CA ARG A 82 -16.96 -18.89 49.92
C ARG A 82 -16.78 -19.48 51.33
N GLN A 83 -15.54 -19.74 51.75
CA GLN A 83 -15.21 -20.27 53.07
C GLN A 83 -15.09 -19.18 54.15
N GLU A 84 -14.92 -17.93 53.73
CA GLU A 84 -14.66 -16.77 54.59
C GLU A 84 -15.94 -15.94 54.82
N ILE A 85 -16.89 -16.00 53.88
CA ILE A 85 -18.18 -15.30 53.94
C ILE A 85 -19.23 -16.15 54.66
N ASP A 86 -20.13 -15.51 55.42
CA ASP A 86 -21.26 -16.19 56.06
C ASP A 86 -22.08 -16.99 55.04
N SER A 87 -22.36 -18.26 55.37
CA SER A 87 -23.10 -19.18 54.51
C SER A 87 -24.50 -18.68 54.08
N ALA A 88 -25.15 -17.83 54.89
CA ALA A 88 -26.42 -17.22 54.55
C ALA A 88 -26.25 -16.17 53.44
N TYR A 89 -25.16 -15.40 53.47
CA TYR A 89 -24.85 -14.37 52.47
C TYR A 89 -24.47 -15.00 51.14
N VAL A 90 -23.64 -16.04 51.18
CA VAL A 90 -23.28 -16.85 50.00
C VAL A 90 -24.55 -17.35 49.30
N LYS A 91 -25.52 -17.91 50.05
CA LYS A 91 -26.77 -18.41 49.47
C LYS A 91 -27.60 -17.33 48.77
N ILE A 92 -27.61 -16.10 49.30
CA ILE A 92 -28.36 -14.98 48.71
C ILE A 92 -27.73 -14.56 47.39
N VAL A 93 -26.39 -14.48 47.34
CA VAL A 93 -25.66 -14.11 46.11
C VAL A 93 -25.72 -15.23 45.08
N ASP A 94 -25.64 -16.50 45.48
CA ASP A 94 -25.82 -17.66 44.60
C ASP A 94 -27.23 -17.64 43.97
N CYS A 95 -28.28 -17.43 44.79
CA CYS A 95 -29.67 -17.29 44.32
C CYS A 95 -29.84 -16.11 43.34
N TYR A 96 -29.20 -14.98 43.62
CA TYR A 96 -29.17 -13.84 42.71
C TYR A 96 -28.49 -14.17 41.38
N ALA A 97 -27.35 -14.83 41.40
CA ALA A 97 -26.61 -15.22 40.20
C ALA A 97 -27.45 -16.15 39.31
N GLU A 98 -28.06 -17.19 39.88
CA GLU A 98 -28.92 -18.14 39.18
C GLU A 98 -30.13 -17.44 38.52
N ASN A 99 -30.80 -16.57 39.27
CA ASN A 99 -31.98 -15.84 38.78
C ASN A 99 -31.62 -14.80 37.73
N MET A 100 -30.50 -14.10 37.89
CA MET A 100 -30.02 -13.15 36.88
C MET A 100 -29.60 -13.84 35.58
N GLN A 101 -28.94 -14.99 35.66
CA GLN A 101 -28.59 -15.77 34.46
C GLN A 101 -29.86 -16.22 33.71
N SER A 102 -30.87 -16.68 34.45
CA SER A 102 -32.17 -17.06 33.88
C SER A 102 -32.87 -15.87 33.24
N LEU A 103 -32.86 -14.72 33.90
CA LEU A 103 -33.45 -13.48 33.42
C LEU A 103 -32.77 -12.94 32.15
N LEU A 104 -31.43 -12.97 32.09
CA LEU A 104 -30.66 -12.57 30.90
C LEU A 104 -30.98 -13.49 29.73
N SER A 105 -30.99 -14.80 29.95
CA SER A 105 -31.36 -15.80 28.94
C SER A 105 -32.80 -15.62 28.43
N LEU A 106 -33.72 -15.19 29.30
CA LEU A 106 -35.09 -14.83 28.93
C LEU A 106 -35.14 -13.58 28.05
N CYS A 107 -34.38 -12.54 28.41
CA CYS A 107 -34.30 -11.30 27.64
C CYS A 107 -33.74 -11.55 26.23
N GLU A 108 -32.66 -12.33 26.12
CA GLU A 108 -32.07 -12.71 24.83
C GLU A 108 -33.08 -13.45 23.94
N ARG A 109 -33.81 -14.43 24.51
CA ARG A 109 -34.83 -15.18 23.77
C ARG A 109 -35.97 -14.29 23.29
N GLN A 110 -36.46 -13.39 24.13
CA GLN A 110 -37.52 -12.44 23.77
C GLN A 110 -37.04 -11.45 22.69
N GLU A 111 -35.78 -11.04 22.73
CA GLU A 111 -35.18 -10.19 21.71
C GLU A 111 -35.08 -10.93 20.35
N GLU A 112 -34.69 -12.21 20.35
CA GLU A 112 -34.69 -13.05 19.15
C GLU A 112 -36.10 -13.26 18.58
N GLU A 113 -37.10 -13.49 19.43
CA GLU A 113 -38.51 -13.61 19.02
C GLU A 113 -39.05 -12.32 18.38
N LEU A 114 -38.65 -11.15 18.88
CA LEU A 114 -39.04 -9.84 18.32
C LEU A 114 -38.45 -9.57 16.95
N LYS A 115 -37.22 -10.04 16.69
CA LYS A 115 -36.56 -9.89 15.39
C LYS A 115 -37.24 -10.72 14.29
N GLY A 116 -37.99 -11.77 14.67
CA GLY A 116 -38.75 -12.61 13.75
C GLY A 116 -37.88 -13.18 12.62
N GLU A 117 -38.24 -12.89 11.37
CA GLU A 117 -37.51 -13.32 10.18
C GLU A 117 -36.14 -12.62 10.00
N TYR A 118 -35.86 -11.57 10.77
CA TYR A 118 -34.65 -10.74 10.68
C TYR A 118 -33.64 -11.03 11.80
N LYS A 119 -33.72 -12.19 12.46
CA LYS A 119 -32.85 -12.60 13.58
C LYS A 119 -31.34 -12.49 13.31
N ASP A 120 -30.93 -12.59 12.05
CA ASP A 120 -29.52 -12.51 11.65
C ASP A 120 -29.02 -11.06 11.56
N LEU A 121 -29.89 -10.06 11.77
CA LEU A 121 -29.57 -8.64 11.83
C LEU A 121 -29.63 -8.14 13.28
N ILE A 122 -28.69 -7.27 13.66
CA ILE A 122 -28.76 -6.56 14.94
C ILE A 122 -29.79 -5.43 14.90
N GLU A 123 -30.27 -4.97 16.05
CA GLU A 123 -31.02 -3.71 16.15
C GLU A 123 -30.09 -2.50 15.89
N PRO A 124 -30.50 -1.46 15.11
CA PRO A 124 -31.80 -1.21 14.50
C PRO A 124 -31.94 -1.76 13.05
N LEU A 125 -31.00 -2.59 12.60
CA LEU A 125 -30.97 -3.13 11.24
C LEU A 125 -32.03 -4.23 11.01
N ALA A 126 -32.56 -4.84 12.07
CA ALA A 126 -33.51 -5.95 12.02
C ALA A 126 -34.92 -5.53 11.58
N ASN A 127 -35.06 -5.05 10.34
CA ASN A 127 -36.34 -4.69 9.75
C ASN A 127 -36.39 -4.98 8.24
N GLU A 128 -37.62 -5.04 7.70
CA GLU A 128 -37.91 -5.37 6.30
C GLU A 128 -37.19 -4.47 5.30
N GLN A 129 -37.13 -3.17 5.56
CA GLN A 129 -36.55 -2.20 4.64
C GLN A 129 -35.04 -2.43 4.51
N VAL A 130 -34.33 -2.59 5.63
CA VAL A 130 -32.89 -2.86 5.64
C VAL A 130 -32.59 -4.22 5.04
N ALA A 131 -33.34 -5.26 5.42
CA ALA A 131 -33.20 -6.59 4.84
C ALA A 131 -33.35 -6.55 3.31
N THR A 132 -34.38 -5.88 2.79
CA THR A 132 -34.62 -5.71 1.35
C THR A 132 -33.46 -5.01 0.63
N LEU A 133 -32.85 -4.00 1.26
CA LEU A 133 -31.70 -3.31 0.69
C LEU A 133 -30.45 -4.20 0.70
N LEU A 134 -30.19 -4.92 1.79
CA LEU A 134 -29.04 -5.83 1.90
C LEU A 134 -29.16 -7.05 0.98
N GLN A 135 -30.39 -7.49 0.67
CA GLN A 135 -30.62 -8.53 -0.33
C GLN A 135 -30.05 -8.18 -1.71
N ARG A 136 -29.91 -6.88 -2.05
CA ARG A 136 -29.23 -6.47 -3.29
C ARG A 136 -27.74 -6.84 -3.27
N ALA A 137 -27.09 -6.67 -2.12
CA ALA A 137 -25.69 -7.05 -1.92
C ALA A 137 -25.49 -8.58 -1.85
N ILE A 138 -26.47 -9.31 -1.31
CA ILE A 138 -26.49 -10.79 -1.35
C ILE A 138 -26.54 -11.29 -2.80
N ARG A 139 -27.48 -10.77 -3.59
CA ARG A 139 -27.59 -11.12 -5.02
C ARG A 139 -26.34 -10.79 -5.83
N ALA A 140 -25.57 -9.79 -5.41
CA ALA A 140 -24.30 -9.41 -6.00
C ALA A 140 -23.10 -10.23 -5.49
N GLY A 141 -23.30 -11.19 -4.58
CA GLY A 141 -22.25 -12.02 -3.99
C GLY A 141 -21.29 -11.27 -3.07
N LEU A 142 -21.73 -10.13 -2.51
CA LEU A 142 -20.95 -9.33 -1.55
C LEU A 142 -21.27 -9.69 -0.10
N LEU A 143 -22.49 -10.15 0.17
CA LEU A 143 -22.93 -10.67 1.46
C LEU A 143 -23.48 -12.09 1.29
N ASP A 144 -23.45 -12.89 2.36
CA ASP A 144 -24.06 -14.21 2.43
C ASP A 144 -25.54 -14.14 2.83
N GLU A 145 -26.22 -15.30 2.87
CA GLU A 145 -27.64 -15.41 3.23
C GLU A 145 -27.96 -14.93 4.66
N HIS A 146 -26.95 -14.81 5.53
CA HIS A 146 -27.04 -14.32 6.90
C HIS A 146 -26.61 -12.85 7.02
N TYR A 147 -26.56 -12.11 5.91
CA TYR A 147 -26.18 -10.71 5.83
C TYR A 147 -24.74 -10.42 6.31
N GLN A 148 -23.86 -11.43 6.30
CA GLN A 148 -22.44 -11.29 6.65
C GLN A 148 -21.57 -11.09 5.42
N PRO A 149 -20.40 -10.43 5.52
CA PRO A 149 -19.52 -10.21 4.38
C PRO A 149 -18.87 -11.50 3.90
N GLU A 150 -18.97 -11.75 2.60
CA GLU A 150 -18.23 -12.83 1.95
C GLU A 150 -16.70 -12.62 2.02
N PRO A 151 -15.87 -13.68 2.01
CA PRO A 151 -14.41 -13.56 2.11
C PRO A 151 -13.76 -12.67 1.05
N GLN A 152 -14.33 -12.61 -0.15
CA GLN A 152 -13.86 -11.77 -1.25
C GLN A 152 -14.17 -10.28 -1.06
N THR A 153 -15.20 -9.96 -0.26
CA THR A 153 -15.76 -8.62 -0.15
C THR A 153 -14.77 -7.67 0.49
N LYS A 154 -14.50 -6.55 -0.20
CA LYS A 154 -13.50 -5.57 0.23
C LYS A 154 -14.12 -4.54 1.19
N PRO A 155 -13.34 -3.99 2.13
CA PRO A 155 -13.82 -2.96 3.06
C PRO A 155 -14.48 -1.76 2.38
N ILE A 156 -14.02 -1.36 1.19
CA ILE A 156 -14.60 -0.23 0.46
C ILE A 156 -16.02 -0.53 -0.04
N GLN A 157 -16.32 -1.77 -0.44
CA GLN A 157 -17.65 -2.20 -0.86
C GLN A 157 -18.62 -2.18 0.33
N LEU A 158 -18.16 -2.69 1.50
CA LEU A 158 -18.92 -2.61 2.76
C LEU A 158 -19.21 -1.17 3.16
N LYS A 159 -18.23 -0.27 2.97
CA LYS A 159 -18.40 1.16 3.25
C LYS A 159 -19.47 1.80 2.37
N VAL A 160 -19.52 1.46 1.07
CA VAL A 160 -20.56 1.92 0.14
C VAL A 160 -21.94 1.39 0.54
N ILE A 161 -22.04 0.09 0.84
CA ILE A 161 -23.32 -0.54 1.26
C ILE A 161 -23.83 0.15 2.52
N ALA A 162 -23.00 0.28 3.55
CA ALA A 162 -23.38 0.91 4.81
C ALA A 162 -23.79 2.38 4.62
N TYR A 163 -23.07 3.14 3.78
CA TYR A 163 -23.44 4.52 3.42
C TYR A 163 -24.80 4.56 2.75
N ALA A 164 -25.01 3.75 1.70
CA ALA A 164 -26.24 3.74 0.93
C ALA A 164 -27.46 3.37 1.78
N VAL A 165 -27.38 2.26 2.51
CA VAL A 165 -28.49 1.79 3.36
C VAL A 165 -28.79 2.81 4.47
N SER A 166 -27.76 3.39 5.09
CA SER A 166 -27.97 4.42 6.12
C SER A 166 -28.60 5.68 5.57
N THR A 167 -28.23 6.11 4.37
CA THR A 167 -28.82 7.28 3.72
C THR A 167 -30.31 7.04 3.39
N ILE A 168 -30.64 5.87 2.84
CA ILE A 168 -32.03 5.50 2.51
C ILE A 168 -32.89 5.36 3.77
N CYS A 169 -32.38 4.67 4.80
CA CYS A 169 -33.08 4.43 6.06
C CYS A 169 -32.96 5.59 7.07
N ARG A 170 -32.21 6.64 6.74
CA ARG A 170 -31.98 7.83 7.58
C ARG A 170 -31.44 7.51 8.97
N PHE A 171 -30.47 6.59 9.05
CA PHE A 171 -29.82 6.29 10.32
C PHE A 171 -28.95 7.47 10.80
N PRO A 172 -28.96 7.79 12.10
CA PRO A 172 -28.16 8.90 12.66
C PRO A 172 -26.66 8.62 12.60
N ASN A 173 -26.26 7.34 12.62
CA ASN A 173 -24.87 6.91 12.57
C ASN A 173 -24.64 6.01 11.35
N THR A 174 -23.98 6.53 10.31
CA THR A 174 -23.85 5.89 9.00
C THR A 174 -23.17 4.51 9.01
N TYR A 175 -22.22 4.28 9.93
CA TYR A 175 -21.37 3.07 9.88
C TYR A 175 -21.43 2.20 11.12
N VAL A 176 -21.87 2.74 12.27
CA VAL A 176 -21.71 2.09 13.58
C VAL A 176 -22.46 0.76 13.65
N TYR A 177 -23.71 0.73 13.20
CA TYR A 177 -24.52 -0.49 13.24
C TYR A 177 -23.98 -1.57 12.30
N PHE A 178 -23.48 -1.19 11.12
CA PHE A 178 -22.87 -2.13 10.18
C PHE A 178 -21.51 -2.66 10.67
N GLU A 179 -20.72 -1.82 11.35
CA GLU A 179 -19.47 -2.26 11.97
C GLU A 179 -19.71 -3.30 13.09
N LYS A 180 -20.80 -3.16 13.85
CA LYS A 180 -21.28 -4.17 14.80
C LYS A 180 -21.74 -5.45 14.09
N GLN A 181 -22.66 -5.32 13.14
CA GLN A 181 -23.22 -6.45 12.38
C GLN A 181 -22.13 -7.33 11.77
N TRP A 182 -21.08 -6.72 11.23
CA TRP A 182 -19.99 -7.43 10.55
C TRP A 182 -18.75 -7.66 11.41
N LYS A 183 -18.84 -7.44 12.74
CA LYS A 183 -17.78 -7.70 13.73
C LYS A 183 -16.46 -6.98 13.41
N ARG A 184 -16.52 -5.67 13.09
CA ARG A 184 -15.40 -4.82 12.65
C ARG A 184 -14.95 -3.76 13.66
N GLU A 185 -15.51 -3.74 14.87
CA GLU A 185 -15.29 -2.66 15.84
C GLU A 185 -13.84 -2.57 16.38
N ASN A 186 -13.11 -3.70 16.44
CA ASN A 186 -11.78 -3.82 17.02
C ASN A 186 -10.66 -3.74 15.98
N GLY A 187 -10.29 -2.52 15.57
CA GLY A 187 -9.14 -2.26 14.69
C GLY A 187 -9.34 -2.65 13.21
N ARG A 188 -10.50 -3.20 12.84
CA ARG A 188 -10.87 -3.59 11.47
C ARG A 188 -11.98 -2.71 10.88
N ARG A 189 -12.18 -1.52 11.44
CA ARG A 189 -13.22 -0.56 11.05
C ARG A 189 -13.07 -0.18 9.59
N PHE A 190 -14.17 -0.24 8.84
CA PHE A 190 -14.17 0.15 7.42
C PHE A 190 -14.53 1.63 7.24
N ASN A 191 -15.10 2.30 8.26
CA ASN A 191 -15.36 3.73 8.17
C ASN A 191 -14.08 4.57 7.98
N THR A 192 -12.94 4.12 8.49
CA THR A 192 -11.62 4.77 8.31
C THR A 192 -10.96 4.41 6.99
N CYS A 193 -11.52 3.46 6.23
CA CYS A 193 -11.03 3.10 4.91
C CYS A 193 -11.10 4.33 4.00
N ARG A 194 -9.96 4.71 3.42
CA ARG A 194 -9.90 5.82 2.46
C ARG A 194 -10.61 5.41 1.18
N VAL A 195 -11.56 6.23 0.74
CA VAL A 195 -12.17 6.08 -0.58
C VAL A 195 -11.09 6.39 -1.63
N PRO A 196 -10.75 5.43 -2.52
CA PRO A 196 -9.79 5.67 -3.58
C PRO A 196 -10.25 6.85 -4.44
N ARG A 197 -9.30 7.68 -4.88
CA ARG A 197 -9.62 8.74 -5.85
C ARG A 197 -9.84 8.11 -7.23
N TYR A 198 -8.80 7.50 -7.78
CA TYR A 198 -8.80 7.13 -9.20
C TYR A 198 -9.19 5.68 -9.51
N ASN A 199 -8.98 4.75 -8.57
CA ASN A 199 -9.36 3.34 -8.76
C ASN A 199 -10.76 3.11 -8.18
N THR A 200 -11.77 3.47 -8.98
CA THR A 200 -13.17 3.52 -8.53
C THR A 200 -13.92 2.22 -8.79
N GLU A 201 -13.42 1.36 -9.67
CA GLU A 201 -14.08 0.13 -10.16
C GLU A 201 -14.67 -0.72 -9.02
N LEU A 202 -13.87 -0.99 -7.99
CA LEU A 202 -14.28 -1.81 -6.85
C LEU A 202 -15.46 -1.24 -6.05
N TYR A 203 -15.59 0.08 -5.96
CA TYR A 203 -16.68 0.70 -5.20
C TYR A 203 -17.83 1.14 -6.10
N ASP A 204 -17.58 1.39 -7.38
CA ASP A 204 -18.62 1.59 -8.40
C ASP A 204 -19.50 0.34 -8.55
N THR A 205 -18.93 -0.87 -8.49
CA THR A 205 -19.73 -2.11 -8.50
C THR A 205 -20.75 -2.17 -7.36
N ALA A 206 -20.41 -1.62 -6.20
CA ALA A 206 -21.32 -1.57 -5.05
C ALA A 206 -22.32 -0.42 -5.16
N LYS A 207 -21.93 0.73 -5.73
CA LYS A 207 -22.81 1.89 -5.93
C LYS A 207 -23.98 1.57 -6.86
N VAL A 208 -23.74 0.81 -7.93
CA VAL A 208 -24.77 0.41 -8.91
C VAL A 208 -25.95 -0.34 -8.26
N LEU A 209 -25.73 -0.97 -7.10
CA LEU A 209 -26.79 -1.65 -6.35
C LEU A 209 -27.79 -0.68 -5.70
N TYR A 210 -27.45 0.59 -5.55
CA TYR A 210 -28.24 1.63 -4.88
C TYR A 210 -28.35 2.91 -5.74
N PRO A 211 -29.00 2.83 -6.91
CA PRO A 211 -29.11 3.96 -7.85
C PRO A 211 -29.86 5.16 -7.26
N GLU A 212 -30.64 4.98 -6.19
CA GLU A 212 -31.40 6.02 -5.51
C GLU A 212 -30.56 6.93 -4.59
N VAL A 213 -29.29 6.60 -4.35
CA VAL A 213 -28.42 7.35 -3.42
C VAL A 213 -27.55 8.34 -4.18
N ASP A 214 -27.53 9.60 -3.72
CA ASP A 214 -26.52 10.56 -4.14
C ASP A 214 -25.20 10.28 -3.40
N PHE A 215 -24.16 9.92 -4.16
CA PHE A 215 -22.82 9.64 -3.63
C PHE A 215 -21.86 10.83 -3.69
N ASN A 216 -22.32 12.04 -4.07
CA ASN A 216 -21.45 13.22 -4.17
C ASN A 216 -20.67 13.53 -2.88
N GLU A 217 -21.29 13.35 -1.70
CA GLU A 217 -20.62 13.56 -0.41
C GLU A 217 -19.70 12.38 -0.02
N PHE A 218 -19.93 11.20 -0.59
CA PHE A 218 -19.10 10.02 -0.38
C PHE A 218 -17.82 10.08 -1.23
N GLU A 219 -17.91 10.62 -2.44
CA GLU A 219 -16.84 10.61 -3.41
C GLU A 219 -15.76 11.66 -3.13
N PRO A 220 -14.48 11.31 -3.30
CA PRO A 220 -13.43 12.29 -3.20
C PRO A 220 -13.47 13.26 -4.39
N VAL A 221 -13.48 14.56 -4.10
CA VAL A 221 -13.40 15.61 -5.14
C VAL A 221 -12.09 15.47 -5.92
N HIS A 222 -12.21 15.19 -7.21
CA HIS A 222 -11.08 15.16 -8.15
C HIS A 222 -10.79 16.57 -8.63
N LYS A 223 -9.73 17.18 -8.10
CA LYS A 223 -9.18 18.39 -8.74
C LYS A 223 -8.24 17.92 -9.84
N THR A 224 -8.66 18.06 -11.09
CA THR A 224 -7.73 17.98 -12.23
C THR A 224 -6.76 19.14 -12.12
N GLU A 225 -5.50 18.80 -11.81
CA GLU A 225 -4.41 19.74 -11.62
C GLU A 225 -3.33 19.48 -12.68
N THR A 226 -3.08 20.46 -13.53
CA THR A 226 -1.98 20.45 -14.53
C THR A 226 -0.81 21.29 -14.04
N PHE A 227 0.37 21.09 -14.60
CA PHE A 227 1.53 21.93 -14.29
C PHE A 227 1.38 23.32 -14.91
N TYR A 228 1.88 24.32 -14.19
CA TYR A 228 2.15 25.63 -14.78
C TYR A 228 3.62 25.70 -15.18
N THR A 229 3.91 26.26 -16.34
CA THR A 229 5.26 26.56 -16.79
C THR A 229 5.30 27.94 -17.44
N PRO A 230 6.35 28.75 -17.22
CA PRO A 230 6.55 30.00 -17.96
C PRO A 230 7.26 29.77 -19.31
N GLN A 231 7.72 28.56 -19.58
CA GLN A 231 8.46 28.24 -20.82
C GLN A 231 7.56 28.33 -22.03
N ASP A 232 8.15 28.68 -23.18
CA ASP A 232 7.40 28.89 -24.41
C ASP A 232 7.04 27.58 -25.12
N GLU A 233 6.28 27.68 -26.22
CA GLU A 233 5.86 26.50 -26.96
C GLU A 233 7.03 25.72 -27.58
N GLU A 234 8.14 26.37 -27.91
CA GLU A 234 9.28 25.69 -28.52
C GLU A 234 10.10 24.94 -27.47
N ASP A 235 10.26 25.51 -26.28
CA ASP A 235 10.82 24.82 -25.11
C ASP A 235 10.03 23.55 -24.76
N ILE A 236 8.69 23.65 -24.79
CA ILE A 236 7.79 22.51 -24.52
C ILE A 236 7.94 21.44 -25.61
N LYS A 237 7.97 21.84 -26.89
CA LYS A 237 8.21 20.91 -28.01
C LYS A 237 9.56 20.23 -27.90
N GLU A 238 10.59 20.95 -27.49
CA GLU A 238 11.92 20.42 -27.33
C GLU A 238 11.99 19.42 -26.16
N LEU A 239 11.42 19.77 -25.01
CA LEU A 239 11.28 18.85 -23.88
C LEU A 239 10.55 17.56 -24.30
N TYR A 240 9.44 17.69 -25.01
CA TYR A 240 8.70 16.54 -25.56
C TYR A 240 9.57 15.67 -26.49
N ARG A 241 10.25 16.29 -27.46
CA ARG A 241 11.13 15.58 -28.42
C ARG A 241 12.24 14.83 -27.69
N ASP A 242 12.88 15.44 -26.69
CA ASP A 242 13.94 14.80 -25.90
C ASP A 242 13.40 13.65 -25.04
N LEU A 243 12.23 13.81 -24.41
CA LEU A 243 11.61 12.73 -23.62
C LEU A 243 11.21 11.53 -24.49
N ILE A 244 10.71 11.75 -25.72
CA ILE A 244 10.45 10.69 -26.70
C ILE A 244 11.76 10.03 -27.14
N LYS A 245 12.73 10.83 -27.58
CA LYS A 245 14.03 10.36 -28.09
C LYS A 245 14.74 9.43 -27.11
N TYR A 246 14.71 9.78 -25.82
CA TYR A 246 15.36 9.00 -24.77
C TYR A 246 14.42 8.02 -24.04
N LYS A 247 13.23 7.76 -24.60
CA LYS A 247 12.29 6.73 -24.14
C LYS A 247 11.83 6.94 -22.69
N TYR A 248 11.66 8.18 -22.26
CA TYR A 248 11.12 8.52 -20.93
C TYR A 248 9.59 8.44 -20.89
N ILE A 249 8.94 8.80 -21.99
CA ILE A 249 7.50 8.70 -22.20
C ILE A 249 7.20 7.76 -23.36
N ALA A 250 5.96 7.29 -23.45
CA ALA A 250 5.56 6.31 -24.45
C ALA A 250 5.71 6.88 -25.88
N PRO A 251 6.23 6.10 -26.85
CA PRO A 251 6.57 6.60 -28.19
C PRO A 251 5.35 7.01 -29.02
N ASP A 252 4.16 6.55 -28.65
CA ASP A 252 2.86 6.90 -29.23
C ASP A 252 2.20 8.11 -28.53
N THR A 253 2.89 8.75 -27.59
CA THR A 253 2.40 9.98 -26.95
C THR A 253 2.37 11.11 -27.96
N GLU A 254 1.19 11.62 -28.28
CA GLU A 254 1.03 12.80 -29.14
C GLU A 254 1.47 14.09 -28.42
N ILE A 255 1.94 15.08 -29.17
CA ILE A 255 2.42 16.33 -28.59
C ILE A 255 1.32 17.12 -27.89
N GLU A 256 0.09 17.04 -28.38
CA GLU A 256 -1.10 17.64 -27.79
C GLU A 256 -1.41 17.00 -26.43
N THR A 257 -1.23 15.68 -26.32
CA THR A 257 -1.38 14.95 -25.05
C THR A 257 -0.32 15.43 -24.05
N PHE A 258 0.93 15.58 -24.50
CA PHE A 258 2.00 16.10 -23.65
C PHE A 258 1.75 17.56 -23.24
N ALA A 259 1.45 18.46 -24.17
CA ALA A 259 1.15 19.86 -23.88
C ALA A 259 -0.06 20.02 -22.95
N GLY A 260 -1.03 19.10 -23.03
CA GLY A 260 -2.18 19.06 -22.12
C GLY A 260 -1.79 18.96 -20.64
N ILE A 261 -0.66 18.35 -20.29
CA ILE A 261 -0.22 18.29 -18.88
C ILE A 261 0.21 19.65 -18.32
N LEU A 262 0.37 20.64 -19.21
CA LEU A 262 0.76 22.02 -18.90
C LEU A 262 -0.41 23.01 -19.04
N ASP A 263 -1.55 22.57 -19.57
CA ASP A 263 -2.72 23.41 -19.85
C ASP A 263 -4.01 22.68 -19.45
N LYS A 264 -4.67 23.18 -18.40
CA LYS A 264 -5.89 22.59 -17.85
C LYS A 264 -7.03 22.53 -18.87
N ALA A 265 -7.11 23.48 -19.80
CA ALA A 265 -8.16 23.49 -20.81
C ALA A 265 -7.93 22.45 -21.92
N LYS A 266 -6.68 22.04 -22.13
CA LYS A 266 -6.28 21.07 -23.15
C LYS A 266 -6.02 19.66 -22.59
N PHE A 267 -5.99 19.50 -21.27
CA PHE A 267 -5.74 18.21 -20.62
C PHE A 267 -6.85 17.20 -20.93
N CYS A 268 -6.49 16.13 -21.63
CA CYS A 268 -7.40 15.03 -21.97
C CYS A 268 -7.10 13.76 -21.17
N LYS A 269 -5.84 13.33 -21.14
CA LYS A 269 -5.41 12.10 -20.47
C LYS A 269 -3.97 12.22 -19.92
N PRO A 270 -3.59 11.41 -18.92
CA PRO A 270 -2.23 11.35 -18.43
C PRO A 270 -1.23 10.88 -19.50
N VAL A 271 0.01 11.34 -19.40
CA VAL A 271 1.14 10.86 -20.21
C VAL A 271 1.71 9.58 -19.61
N GLU A 272 1.88 8.54 -20.43
CA GLU A 272 2.46 7.27 -19.99
C GLU A 272 3.98 7.41 -19.83
N TRP A 273 4.46 7.24 -18.60
CA TRP A 273 5.86 7.28 -18.23
C TRP A 273 6.49 5.89 -18.25
N MET A 274 7.57 5.74 -19.01
CA MET A 274 8.17 4.45 -19.35
C MET A 274 9.27 4.02 -18.37
N LYS A 275 9.76 4.93 -17.53
CA LYS A 275 10.83 4.64 -16.55
C LYS A 275 10.27 4.39 -15.15
N THR A 276 11.15 4.30 -14.16
CA THR A 276 10.73 4.06 -12.77
C THR A 276 9.98 5.26 -12.19
N GLN A 277 9.13 5.01 -11.19
CA GLN A 277 8.46 6.10 -10.47
C GLN A 277 9.44 7.04 -9.78
N ARG A 278 10.61 6.54 -9.35
CA ARG A 278 11.68 7.38 -8.79
C ARG A 278 12.25 8.35 -9.83
N GLN A 279 12.44 7.91 -11.08
CA GLN A 279 12.84 8.80 -12.17
C GLN A 279 11.75 9.81 -12.54
N LEU A 280 10.47 9.42 -12.53
CA LEU A 280 9.36 10.37 -12.71
C LEU A 280 9.35 11.41 -11.60
N SER A 281 9.61 11.01 -10.35
CA SER A 281 9.72 11.92 -9.20
C SER A 281 10.84 12.94 -9.40
N PHE A 282 11.98 12.48 -9.90
CA PHE A 282 13.12 13.33 -10.23
C PHE A 282 12.78 14.31 -11.36
N PHE A 283 12.23 13.81 -12.46
CA PHE A 283 11.78 14.63 -13.59
C PHE A 283 10.79 15.73 -13.16
N VAL A 284 9.69 15.35 -12.50
CA VAL A 284 8.65 16.28 -12.06
C VAL A 284 9.23 17.37 -11.18
N TYR A 285 10.15 17.02 -10.27
CA TYR A 285 10.82 18.01 -9.44
C TYR A 285 11.70 18.95 -10.26
N GLN A 286 12.61 18.39 -11.07
CA GLN A 286 13.58 19.21 -11.82
C GLN A 286 12.89 20.11 -12.84
N ALA A 287 11.90 19.61 -13.57
CA ALA A 287 11.20 20.37 -14.60
C ALA A 287 10.22 21.41 -14.02
N PHE A 288 9.49 21.10 -12.94
CA PHE A 288 8.29 21.88 -12.58
C PHE A 288 8.26 22.44 -11.16
N TYR A 289 9.18 22.05 -10.26
CA TYR A 289 9.11 22.45 -8.85
C TYR A 289 9.05 23.96 -8.63
N LYS A 290 9.86 24.73 -9.38
CA LYS A 290 10.04 26.18 -9.22
C LYS A 290 8.71 26.94 -9.18
N PHE A 291 7.76 26.55 -10.02
CA PHE A 291 6.46 27.23 -10.15
C PHE A 291 5.26 26.43 -9.63
N ASN A 292 5.47 25.19 -9.17
CA ASN A 292 4.38 24.28 -8.76
C ASN A 292 4.52 23.77 -7.33
N LYS A 293 5.35 24.40 -6.49
CA LYS A 293 5.75 23.92 -5.15
C LYS A 293 4.62 23.34 -4.27
N LYS A 294 3.44 23.98 -4.25
CA LYS A 294 2.32 23.60 -3.36
C LYS A 294 1.69 22.25 -3.76
N ASP A 295 1.45 22.06 -5.06
CA ASP A 295 0.66 20.95 -5.59
C ASP A 295 1.46 20.05 -6.54
N LEU A 296 2.79 20.19 -6.57
CA LEU A 296 3.70 19.50 -7.49
C LEU A 296 3.40 18.01 -7.63
N TRP A 297 3.31 17.30 -6.50
CA TRP A 297 3.11 15.86 -6.49
C TRP A 297 1.68 15.45 -6.81
N VAL A 298 0.70 16.33 -6.56
CA VAL A 298 -0.69 16.11 -6.97
C VAL A 298 -0.79 16.25 -8.49
N LYS A 299 -0.17 17.27 -9.08
CA LYS A 299 -0.05 17.45 -10.53
C LYS A 299 0.66 16.28 -11.19
N GLY A 300 1.75 15.80 -10.59
CA GLY A 300 2.46 14.60 -11.07
C GLY A 300 1.64 13.31 -11.01
N GLU A 301 0.76 13.19 -10.02
CA GLU A 301 -0.20 12.08 -9.92
C GLU A 301 -1.31 12.19 -10.98
N CYS A 302 -1.81 13.40 -11.26
CA CYS A 302 -2.86 13.62 -12.27
C CYS A 302 -2.34 13.49 -13.72
N CYS A 303 -1.14 13.99 -13.99
CA CYS A 303 -0.63 14.20 -15.35
C CYS A 303 0.12 13.00 -15.92
N PHE A 304 0.45 11.99 -15.12
CA PHE A 304 1.23 10.84 -15.58
C PHE A 304 0.60 9.51 -15.17
N SER A 305 0.90 8.46 -15.94
CA SER A 305 0.64 7.06 -15.62
C SER A 305 1.92 6.24 -15.72
N ILE A 306 1.99 5.12 -14.99
CA ILE A 306 3.07 4.13 -15.10
C ILE A 306 2.41 2.76 -15.24
N LYS A 307 2.64 2.10 -16.38
CA LYS A 307 1.97 0.85 -16.78
C LYS A 307 0.45 0.98 -16.74
N GLY A 308 -0.08 2.12 -17.21
CA GLY A 308 -1.52 2.40 -17.19
C GLY A 308 -2.11 2.67 -15.80
N HIS A 309 -1.28 2.76 -14.75
CA HIS A 309 -1.74 3.04 -13.39
C HIS A 309 -1.30 4.43 -12.92
N THR A 310 -2.15 5.08 -12.13
CA THR A 310 -1.83 6.34 -11.47
C THR A 310 -0.64 6.17 -10.51
N PRO A 311 0.41 7.00 -10.61
CA PRO A 311 1.55 6.91 -9.72
C PRO A 311 1.18 7.31 -8.28
N HIS A 312 1.62 6.55 -7.29
CA HIS A 312 1.32 6.83 -5.89
C HIS A 312 2.03 8.11 -5.36
N LYS A 313 1.27 9.11 -4.90
CA LYS A 313 1.80 10.38 -4.36
C LYS A 313 2.86 10.21 -3.26
N GLY A 314 2.67 9.27 -2.33
CA GLY A 314 3.66 9.03 -1.27
C GLY A 314 5.00 8.53 -1.81
N CYS A 315 4.98 7.77 -2.91
CA CYS A 315 6.17 7.27 -3.59
C CYS A 315 6.91 8.38 -4.35
N PHE A 316 6.18 9.39 -4.86
CA PHE A 316 6.80 10.60 -5.42
C PHE A 316 7.65 11.35 -4.40
N VAL A 317 7.05 11.70 -3.26
CA VAL A 317 7.69 12.48 -2.20
C VAL A 317 8.91 11.75 -1.65
N SER A 318 8.74 10.46 -1.32
CA SER A 318 9.80 9.63 -0.75
C SER A 318 10.91 9.32 -1.75
N GLY A 319 10.56 9.10 -3.03
CA GLY A 319 11.50 8.83 -4.11
C GLY A 319 12.48 9.98 -4.32
N TYR A 320 11.96 11.20 -4.48
CA TYR A 320 12.81 12.39 -4.62
C TYR A 320 13.58 12.72 -3.34
N SER A 321 12.92 12.66 -2.17
CA SER A 321 13.57 12.94 -0.88
C SER A 321 14.74 11.98 -0.60
N TRP A 322 14.66 10.74 -1.07
CA TRP A 322 15.76 9.79 -0.97
C TRP A 322 16.94 10.18 -1.86
N ILE A 323 16.72 10.55 -3.13
CA ILE A 323 17.77 11.04 -4.04
C ILE A 323 18.48 12.25 -3.42
N LYS A 324 17.71 13.21 -2.89
CA LYS A 324 18.24 14.40 -2.24
C LYS A 324 19.10 14.07 -1.02
N ARG A 325 18.60 13.21 -0.12
CA ARG A 325 19.36 12.80 1.08
C ARG A 325 20.61 12.01 0.76
N ALA A 326 20.61 11.27 -0.35
CA ALA A 326 21.78 10.53 -0.82
C ALA A 326 22.85 11.44 -1.47
N GLY A 327 22.56 12.74 -1.68
CA GLY A 327 23.49 13.66 -2.36
C GLY A 327 23.59 13.41 -3.86
N TRP A 328 22.55 12.83 -4.48
CA TRP A 328 22.62 12.35 -5.87
C TRP A 328 21.91 13.24 -6.88
N LEU A 329 21.58 14.49 -6.52
CA LEU A 329 20.81 15.37 -7.40
C LEU A 329 21.48 15.58 -8.77
N ASP A 330 22.81 15.68 -8.77
CA ASP A 330 23.59 15.93 -9.99
C ASP A 330 24.06 14.64 -10.69
N ARG A 331 23.91 13.48 -10.04
CA ARG A 331 24.46 12.19 -10.51
C ARG A 331 23.41 11.12 -10.80
N TYR A 332 22.17 11.28 -10.32
CA TYR A 332 21.16 10.21 -10.36
C TYR A 332 20.72 9.83 -11.77
N ASP A 333 20.41 10.80 -12.62
CA ASP A 333 20.07 10.59 -14.02
C ASP A 333 20.53 11.83 -14.81
N ALA A 334 21.82 11.85 -15.14
CA ALA A 334 22.48 13.03 -15.72
C ALA A 334 21.82 13.48 -17.02
N LYS A 335 21.35 12.53 -17.83
CA LYS A 335 20.67 12.85 -19.09
C LYS A 335 19.30 13.48 -18.84
N LEU A 336 18.49 12.89 -17.95
CA LEU A 336 17.21 13.49 -17.57
C LEU A 336 17.38 14.87 -16.93
N LYS A 337 18.43 15.04 -16.11
CA LYS A 337 18.77 16.33 -15.52
C LYS A 337 19.12 17.36 -16.60
N ALA A 338 20.01 17.02 -17.54
CA ALA A 338 20.39 17.91 -18.63
C ALA A 338 19.18 18.34 -19.49
N ILE A 339 18.24 17.43 -19.76
CA ILE A 339 16.97 17.75 -20.44
C ILE A 339 16.16 18.77 -19.62
N CYS A 340 16.06 18.58 -18.30
CA CYS A 340 15.34 19.50 -17.42
C CYS A 340 16.05 20.86 -17.26
N ASP A 341 17.37 20.87 -17.19
CA ASP A 341 18.17 22.10 -17.06
C ASP A 341 18.01 22.94 -18.34
N LYS A 342 18.10 22.29 -19.51
CA LYS A 342 17.85 22.91 -20.81
C LYS A 342 16.44 23.50 -20.90
N PHE A 343 15.41 22.72 -20.52
CA PHE A 343 14.03 23.21 -20.46
C PHE A 343 13.84 24.39 -19.51
N ASN A 344 14.64 24.47 -18.45
CA ASN A 344 14.56 25.55 -17.46
C ASN A 344 15.50 26.73 -17.74
N HIS A 345 16.21 26.74 -18.88
CA HIS A 345 17.23 27.73 -19.22
C HIS A 345 18.29 27.89 -18.12
N ILE A 346 18.70 26.78 -17.51
CA ILE A 346 19.77 26.74 -16.51
C ILE A 346 21.08 26.51 -17.27
N GLU A 347 21.95 27.53 -17.27
CA GLU A 347 23.32 27.38 -17.80
C GLU A 347 24.09 26.38 -16.92
N ASN A 348 24.47 25.25 -17.52
CA ASN A 348 25.47 24.39 -16.94
C ASN A 348 26.83 25.07 -17.12
N THR A 349 27.32 25.83 -16.15
CA THR A 349 28.76 25.90 -15.93
C THR A 349 29.13 24.59 -15.25
N PRO A 350 29.77 23.63 -15.93
CA PRO A 350 30.43 22.56 -15.20
C PRO A 350 31.48 23.28 -14.34
N ASP A 351 31.42 23.13 -13.03
CA ASP A 351 32.64 23.30 -12.25
C ASP A 351 33.61 22.25 -12.83
N GLU A 352 34.58 22.70 -13.63
CA GLU A 352 35.65 21.85 -14.18
C GLU A 352 36.48 21.18 -13.06
N GLU A 353 36.24 21.56 -11.79
CA GLU A 353 36.83 20.99 -10.59
C GLU A 353 35.91 20.02 -9.81
N ALA A 354 34.67 19.76 -10.25
CA ALA A 354 33.77 18.82 -9.57
C ALA A 354 34.13 17.37 -9.93
N THR A 355 35.17 16.90 -9.25
CA THR A 355 35.52 15.53 -8.85
C THR A 355 34.98 14.38 -9.71
N ASP A 356 35.92 13.52 -10.11
CA ASP A 356 35.86 12.17 -10.72
C ASP A 356 34.87 11.19 -10.04
N GLU A 357 33.61 11.61 -9.88
CA GLU A 357 32.59 10.91 -9.12
C GLU A 357 31.59 10.26 -10.06
N ARG A 358 31.51 8.94 -9.94
CA ARG A 358 30.76 8.03 -10.79
C ARG A 358 29.28 8.43 -10.93
N LEU A 359 28.85 8.68 -12.17
CA LEU A 359 27.43 8.85 -12.54
C LEU A 359 26.60 7.60 -12.22
N ILE A 360 25.34 7.80 -11.82
CA ILE A 360 24.41 6.72 -11.55
C ILE A 360 23.64 6.43 -12.84
N HIS A 361 23.89 5.27 -13.42
CA HIS A 361 23.12 4.82 -14.56
C HIS A 361 21.83 4.11 -14.13
N THR A 362 20.69 4.71 -14.46
CA THR A 362 19.33 4.31 -14.06
C THR A 362 18.62 3.42 -15.08
N SER A 363 19.13 3.28 -16.32
CA SER A 363 18.49 2.39 -17.29
C SER A 363 18.49 0.97 -16.77
N LYS A 364 17.37 0.27 -16.96
CA LYS A 364 17.26 -1.18 -16.70
C LYS A 364 17.51 -2.01 -17.95
N VAL A 365 17.57 -1.37 -19.11
CA VAL A 365 17.58 -2.02 -20.41
C VAL A 365 19.01 -2.26 -20.88
N VAL A 366 19.84 -1.20 -20.85
CA VAL A 366 21.22 -1.20 -21.38
C VAL A 366 22.26 -0.99 -20.29
N PHE A 367 23.52 -1.29 -20.59
CA PHE A 367 24.66 -0.99 -19.74
C PHE A 367 25.11 0.46 -19.91
N HIS A 368 25.67 1.05 -18.85
CA HIS A 368 26.47 2.26 -18.98
C HIS A 368 27.91 1.89 -19.19
N THR A 369 28.57 2.66 -20.05
CA THR A 369 30.00 2.63 -20.23
C THR A 369 30.55 4.05 -20.27
N PRO A 370 31.64 4.33 -19.55
CA PRO A 370 32.41 5.56 -19.72
C PRO A 370 33.47 5.43 -20.82
N ASN A 371 33.56 4.27 -21.49
CA ASN A 371 34.60 3.96 -22.45
C ASN A 371 34.28 4.54 -23.83
N SER A 372 35.33 4.93 -24.54
CA SER A 372 35.34 5.38 -25.91
C SER A 372 34.86 4.29 -26.88
N GLU A 373 34.45 4.72 -28.07
CA GLU A 373 34.01 3.83 -29.13
C GLU A 373 35.09 2.82 -29.56
N ASN A 374 36.37 3.22 -29.53
CA ASN A 374 37.50 2.36 -29.87
C ASN A 374 37.68 1.20 -28.87
N GLU A 375 37.46 1.46 -27.58
CA GLU A 375 37.54 0.43 -26.52
C GLU A 375 36.35 -0.53 -26.61
N ILE A 376 35.15 -0.01 -26.90
CA ILE A 376 33.96 -0.84 -27.14
C ILE A 376 34.16 -1.71 -28.39
N LEU A 377 34.73 -1.15 -29.47
CA LEU A 377 35.06 -1.86 -30.69
C LEU A 377 36.10 -2.96 -30.46
N SER A 378 37.12 -2.68 -29.65
CA SER A 378 38.15 -3.66 -29.29
C SER A 378 37.56 -4.85 -28.51
N MET A 379 36.68 -4.57 -27.54
CA MET A 379 35.95 -5.61 -26.81
C MET A 379 35.03 -6.41 -27.74
N PHE A 380 34.30 -5.76 -28.64
CA PHE A 380 33.45 -6.41 -29.64
C PHE A 380 34.25 -7.39 -30.51
N SER A 381 35.35 -6.94 -31.11
CA SER A 381 36.20 -7.78 -31.95
C SER A 381 36.74 -8.99 -31.18
N ALA A 382 37.21 -8.79 -29.95
CA ALA A 382 37.73 -9.90 -29.15
C ALA A 382 36.66 -10.93 -28.73
N LEU A 383 35.42 -10.48 -28.47
CA LEU A 383 34.30 -11.38 -28.20
C LEU A 383 33.86 -12.16 -29.45
N LEU A 384 33.89 -11.51 -30.62
CA LEU A 384 33.57 -12.13 -31.90
C LEU A 384 34.62 -13.19 -32.28
N ASP A 385 35.91 -12.82 -32.24
CA ASP A 385 37.04 -13.71 -32.53
C ASP A 385 37.11 -14.90 -31.55
N GLY A 386 36.75 -14.66 -30.29
CA GLY A 386 36.66 -15.71 -29.27
C GLY A 386 35.43 -16.63 -29.42
N GLY A 387 34.53 -16.33 -30.36
CA GLY A 387 33.28 -17.07 -30.57
C GLY A 387 32.37 -17.03 -29.34
N TYR A 388 32.33 -15.91 -28.62
CA TYR A 388 31.47 -15.68 -27.46
C TYR A 388 30.12 -15.09 -27.84
N ILE A 389 30.06 -14.31 -28.91
CA ILE A 389 28.85 -13.75 -29.51
C ILE A 389 28.65 -14.34 -30.92
N ALA A 390 27.43 -14.26 -31.45
CA ALA A 390 27.10 -14.83 -32.75
C ALA A 390 27.86 -14.14 -33.89
N ALA A 391 28.27 -14.92 -34.90
CA ALA A 391 29.14 -14.45 -35.99
C ALA A 391 28.48 -13.39 -36.89
N ASP A 392 27.16 -13.34 -36.90
CA ASP A 392 26.34 -12.36 -37.61
C ASP A 392 26.10 -11.08 -36.80
N THR A 393 26.60 -11.00 -35.55
CA THR A 393 26.46 -9.80 -34.71
C THR A 393 27.26 -8.66 -35.33
N THR A 394 26.59 -7.56 -35.68
CA THR A 394 27.25 -6.34 -36.17
C THR A 394 27.75 -5.47 -35.01
N PHE A 395 28.76 -4.64 -35.26
CA PHE A 395 29.24 -3.68 -34.26
C PHE A 395 28.13 -2.70 -33.82
N ALA A 396 27.27 -2.27 -34.75
CA ALA A 396 26.14 -1.39 -34.45
C ALA A 396 25.16 -2.05 -33.47
N ALA A 397 24.80 -3.32 -33.68
CA ALA A 397 23.96 -4.08 -32.77
C ALA A 397 24.61 -4.21 -31.39
N PHE A 398 25.92 -4.53 -31.35
CA PHE A 398 26.66 -4.66 -30.09
C PHE A 398 26.76 -3.32 -29.34
N LYS A 399 27.06 -2.21 -30.02
CA LYS A 399 27.09 -0.87 -29.44
C LYS A 399 25.73 -0.49 -28.83
N GLY A 400 24.63 -1.00 -29.40
CA GLY A 400 23.29 -0.85 -28.86
C GLY A 400 23.14 -1.27 -27.40
N ILE A 401 23.92 -2.25 -26.90
CA ILE A 401 23.84 -2.66 -25.48
C ILE A 401 24.31 -1.57 -24.50
N PHE A 402 24.85 -0.46 -25.00
CA PHE A 402 25.29 0.70 -24.21
C PHE A 402 24.44 1.96 -24.44
N ASP A 403 23.54 1.96 -25.42
CA ASP A 403 22.71 3.11 -25.74
C ASP A 403 21.27 2.67 -26.05
N GLU A 404 20.38 3.04 -25.14
CA GLU A 404 18.96 2.65 -25.19
C GLU A 404 18.25 3.21 -26.43
N THR A 405 18.75 4.27 -27.04
CA THR A 405 18.14 4.90 -28.23
C THR A 405 18.34 4.07 -29.50
N VAL A 406 19.46 3.36 -29.60
CA VAL A 406 19.83 2.51 -30.74
C VAL A 406 19.76 1.01 -30.41
N PHE A 407 19.41 0.65 -29.17
CA PHE A 407 19.19 -0.74 -28.79
C PHE A 407 17.90 -1.29 -29.44
N GLU A 408 18.08 -2.18 -30.41
CA GLU A 408 16.97 -2.82 -31.14
C GLU A 408 16.69 -4.24 -30.64
N GLN A 409 17.74 -5.06 -30.49
CA GLN A 409 17.61 -6.46 -30.13
C GLN A 409 18.78 -6.97 -29.27
N PRO A 410 18.54 -7.99 -28.43
CA PRO A 410 19.59 -8.59 -27.62
C PRO A 410 20.66 -9.30 -28.45
N ILE A 411 21.89 -9.31 -27.97
CA ILE A 411 23.02 -10.02 -28.56
C ILE A 411 22.95 -11.51 -28.21
N VAL A 412 23.13 -12.37 -29.21
CA VAL A 412 23.16 -13.82 -29.00
C VAL A 412 24.52 -14.22 -28.44
N TRP A 413 24.52 -14.68 -27.18
CA TRP A 413 25.66 -15.25 -26.49
C TRP A 413 25.78 -16.75 -26.79
N ILE A 414 26.95 -17.15 -27.29
CA ILE A 414 27.24 -18.48 -27.83
C ILE A 414 27.68 -19.46 -26.75
N LYS A 415 28.36 -19.00 -25.70
CA LYS A 415 28.84 -19.89 -24.63
C LYS A 415 27.78 -20.13 -23.56
N THR A 416 28.15 -20.84 -22.50
CA THR A 416 27.26 -21.09 -21.36
C THR A 416 26.88 -19.79 -20.64
N GLN A 417 25.72 -19.80 -19.98
CA GLN A 417 25.27 -18.68 -19.14
C GLN A 417 26.29 -18.33 -18.06
N SER A 418 27.00 -19.32 -17.50
CA SER A 418 28.01 -19.06 -16.46
C SER A 418 29.18 -18.21 -16.98
N ARG A 419 29.54 -18.36 -18.26
CA ARG A 419 30.55 -17.50 -18.89
C ARG A 419 30.05 -16.09 -19.19
N LEU A 420 28.78 -15.96 -19.61
CA LEU A 420 28.13 -14.65 -19.76
C LEU A 420 28.08 -13.90 -18.43
N MET A 421 27.65 -14.60 -17.38
CA MET A 421 27.58 -14.08 -16.01
C MET A 421 28.95 -13.60 -15.53
N TYR A 422 29.99 -14.41 -15.71
CA TYR A 422 31.36 -14.07 -15.34
C TYR A 422 31.84 -12.82 -16.08
N PHE A 423 31.70 -12.80 -17.42
CA PHE A 423 32.08 -11.65 -18.24
C PHE A 423 31.31 -10.37 -17.88
N ALA A 424 29.98 -10.44 -17.79
CA ALA A 424 29.15 -9.29 -17.46
C ALA A 424 29.45 -8.73 -16.06
N HIS A 425 29.83 -9.60 -15.11
CA HIS A 425 30.31 -9.12 -13.82
C HIS A 425 31.61 -8.35 -13.95
N LEU A 426 32.62 -8.93 -14.59
CA LEU A 426 33.93 -8.30 -14.71
C LEU A 426 33.85 -7.00 -15.51
N ALA A 427 33.31 -7.03 -16.72
CA ALA A 427 33.31 -5.90 -17.64
C ALA A 427 32.30 -4.81 -17.24
N PHE A 428 31.10 -5.16 -16.75
CA PHE A 428 30.01 -4.19 -16.62
C PHE A 428 29.66 -3.79 -15.19
N LYS A 429 29.84 -4.66 -14.19
CA LYS A 429 29.57 -4.31 -12.77
C LYS A 429 30.34 -3.07 -12.29
N PRO A 430 31.62 -2.84 -12.67
CA PRO A 430 32.38 -1.67 -12.25
C PRO A 430 31.78 -0.35 -12.67
N HIS A 431 30.94 -0.31 -13.71
CA HIS A 431 30.21 0.90 -14.14
C HIS A 431 28.69 0.79 -13.96
N ASN A 432 28.16 -0.40 -13.68
CA ASN A 432 26.74 -0.68 -13.46
C ASN A 432 26.53 -1.38 -12.10
N PRO A 433 26.60 -0.65 -10.97
CA PRO A 433 26.60 -1.29 -9.65
C PRO A 433 25.21 -1.85 -9.31
N TYR A 434 24.17 -1.27 -9.91
CA TYR A 434 22.78 -1.69 -9.80
C TYR A 434 22.31 -2.36 -11.08
N ASP A 435 21.44 -3.35 -10.92
CA ASP A 435 20.69 -3.99 -12.01
C ASP A 435 21.55 -4.63 -13.11
N VAL A 436 22.84 -4.92 -12.87
CA VAL A 436 23.74 -5.55 -13.86
C VAL A 436 23.14 -6.83 -14.44
N TRP A 437 22.46 -7.64 -13.61
CA TRP A 437 21.81 -8.86 -14.05
C TRP A 437 20.52 -8.60 -14.84
N VAL A 438 19.78 -7.55 -14.49
CA VAL A 438 18.57 -7.15 -15.25
C VAL A 438 18.99 -6.65 -16.64
N LYS A 439 20.02 -5.82 -16.70
CA LYS A 439 20.64 -5.35 -17.96
C LYS A 439 21.16 -6.52 -18.78
N CYS A 440 21.82 -7.50 -18.14
CA CYS A 440 22.29 -8.71 -18.82
C CYS A 440 21.14 -9.52 -19.42
N VAL A 441 20.03 -9.68 -18.69
CA VAL A 441 18.80 -10.33 -19.18
C VAL A 441 18.19 -9.59 -20.36
N ASN A 442 18.30 -8.26 -20.41
CA ASN A 442 17.75 -7.47 -21.51
C ASN A 442 18.68 -7.46 -22.74
N CYS A 443 19.99 -7.28 -22.52
CA CYS A 443 20.98 -7.12 -23.58
C CYS A 443 21.43 -8.44 -24.23
N PHE A 444 21.22 -9.59 -23.59
CA PHE A 444 21.70 -10.87 -24.12
C PHE A 444 20.62 -11.96 -24.21
N ARG A 445 20.78 -12.87 -25.16
CA ARG A 445 20.02 -14.13 -25.30
C ARG A 445 21.00 -15.29 -25.45
N LEU A 446 20.64 -16.47 -24.94
CA LEU A 446 21.44 -17.69 -25.16
C LEU A 446 21.15 -18.26 -26.56
N GLN A 447 21.99 -19.17 -27.07
CA GLN A 447 21.83 -19.78 -28.40
C GLN A 447 20.44 -20.35 -28.71
N ASN A 448 19.71 -20.81 -27.70
CA ASN A 448 18.36 -21.33 -27.84
C ASN A 448 17.26 -20.24 -27.84
N GLY A 449 17.65 -18.97 -27.97
CA GLY A 449 16.76 -17.81 -27.93
C GLY A 449 16.22 -17.46 -26.54
N LYS A 450 16.57 -18.20 -25.48
CA LYS A 450 16.08 -17.91 -24.12
C LYS A 450 16.86 -16.78 -23.47
N ALA A 451 16.17 -15.99 -22.65
CA ALA A 451 16.81 -15.00 -21.79
C ALA A 451 17.62 -15.69 -20.68
N PRO A 452 18.77 -15.14 -20.27
CA PRO A 452 19.51 -15.61 -19.11
C PRO A 452 18.64 -15.65 -17.85
N ASN A 453 18.85 -16.64 -16.98
CA ASN A 453 18.15 -16.71 -15.70
C ASN A 453 18.85 -15.80 -14.67
N ARG A 454 18.17 -14.72 -14.27
CA ARG A 454 18.66 -13.71 -13.32
C ARG A 454 19.09 -14.29 -11.96
N GLU A 455 18.27 -15.16 -11.37
CA GLU A 455 18.50 -15.71 -10.03
C GLU A 455 19.70 -16.67 -10.01
N SER A 456 19.83 -17.45 -11.09
CA SER A 456 20.95 -18.33 -11.32
C SER A 456 22.25 -17.55 -11.49
N MET A 457 22.26 -16.43 -12.21
CA MET A 457 23.46 -15.60 -12.35
C MET A 457 23.94 -15.00 -11.01
N ASP A 458 23.04 -14.54 -10.15
CA ASP A 458 23.45 -14.01 -8.85
C ASP A 458 24.01 -15.10 -7.93
N SER A 459 23.34 -16.25 -7.86
CA SER A 459 23.73 -17.37 -7.00
C SER A 459 25.03 -18.04 -7.47
N ASN A 460 25.18 -18.25 -8.77
CA ASN A 460 26.34 -18.91 -9.35
C ASN A 460 27.59 -18.02 -9.31
N PHE A 461 27.45 -16.69 -9.42
CA PHE A 461 28.61 -15.81 -9.30
C PHE A 461 29.17 -15.83 -7.86
N ARG A 462 28.31 -15.83 -6.84
CA ARG A 462 28.74 -15.99 -5.44
C ARG A 462 29.53 -17.28 -5.22
N PHE A 463 29.17 -18.36 -5.93
CA PHE A 463 29.92 -19.61 -5.88
C PHE A 463 31.34 -19.48 -6.46
N ILE A 464 31.52 -18.80 -7.60
CA ILE A 464 32.84 -18.52 -8.19
C ILE A 464 33.72 -17.74 -7.21
N VAL A 465 33.18 -16.69 -6.61
CA VAL A 465 33.89 -15.87 -5.62
C VAL A 465 34.28 -16.70 -4.39
N LYS A 466 33.32 -17.46 -3.82
CA LYS A 466 33.57 -18.29 -2.62
C LYS A 466 34.64 -19.37 -2.85
N LYS A 467 34.78 -19.85 -4.09
CA LYS A 467 35.77 -20.86 -4.47
C LYS A 467 37.12 -20.25 -4.89
N GLY A 468 37.29 -18.93 -4.84
CA GLY A 468 38.53 -18.26 -5.24
C GLY A 468 38.86 -18.41 -6.72
N LEU A 469 37.85 -18.65 -7.57
CA LEU A 469 38.04 -18.93 -9.00
C LEU A 469 38.03 -17.66 -9.85
N LEU A 470 37.97 -16.47 -9.26
CA LEU A 470 37.79 -15.21 -9.98
C LEU A 470 38.88 -14.98 -11.04
N GLU A 471 40.12 -15.37 -10.75
CA GLU A 471 41.27 -15.19 -11.64
C GLU A 471 41.41 -16.30 -12.69
N THR A 472 40.84 -17.48 -12.44
CA THR A 472 41.14 -18.71 -13.19
C THR A 472 39.94 -19.32 -13.91
N TYR A 473 38.73 -18.78 -13.71
CA TYR A 473 37.49 -19.35 -14.25
C TYR A 473 37.43 -19.36 -15.79
N ASP A 474 37.80 -18.25 -16.43
CA ASP A 474 37.99 -18.16 -17.88
C ASP A 474 38.99 -17.03 -18.18
N ILE A 475 40.26 -17.40 -18.33
CA ILE A 475 41.38 -16.46 -18.50
C ILE A 475 41.16 -15.54 -19.70
N ARG A 476 40.63 -16.07 -20.82
CA ARG A 476 40.39 -15.29 -22.03
C ARG A 476 39.32 -14.23 -21.81
N LEU A 477 38.19 -14.58 -21.19
CA LEU A 477 37.14 -13.60 -20.86
C LEU A 477 37.61 -12.57 -19.85
N LYS A 478 38.44 -12.98 -18.88
CA LYS A 478 39.05 -12.06 -17.94
C LYS A 478 39.93 -11.04 -18.66
N THR A 479 40.83 -11.50 -19.54
CA THR A 479 41.68 -10.60 -20.34
C THR A 479 40.87 -9.63 -21.20
N ILE A 480 39.77 -10.09 -21.82
CA ILE A 480 38.88 -9.20 -22.58
C ILE A 480 38.25 -8.13 -21.69
N ALA A 481 37.73 -8.53 -20.51
CA ALA A 481 37.14 -7.61 -19.55
C ALA A 481 38.18 -6.63 -18.95
N ASP A 482 39.37 -7.13 -18.61
CA ASP A 482 40.46 -6.31 -18.09
C ASP A 482 40.91 -5.28 -19.13
N ASN A 483 41.10 -5.67 -20.41
CA ASN A 483 41.46 -4.75 -21.49
C ASN A 483 40.40 -3.66 -21.72
N TYR A 484 39.13 -4.03 -21.57
CA TYR A 484 38.02 -3.08 -21.63
C TYR A 484 38.06 -2.08 -20.47
N LEU A 485 38.52 -2.46 -19.28
CA LEU A 485 38.60 -1.58 -18.11
C LEU A 485 39.93 -0.81 -18.00
N SER A 486 41.05 -1.42 -18.41
CA SER A 486 42.42 -0.94 -18.18
C SER A 486 42.83 0.24 -19.04
N SER A 487 42.02 0.60 -20.04
CA SER A 487 42.32 1.74 -20.89
C SER A 487 42.16 3.09 -20.16
N LYS A 488 41.48 3.13 -19.00
CA LYS A 488 41.48 4.28 -18.08
C LYS A 488 42.68 4.35 -17.12
N GLU A 489 43.36 3.24 -16.83
CA GLU A 489 44.56 3.27 -15.98
C GLU A 489 45.76 3.93 -16.69
N LYS A 490 45.73 4.02 -18.03
CA LYS A 490 46.76 4.73 -18.81
C LYS A 490 46.66 6.26 -18.73
N ASP A 491 45.46 6.82 -18.62
CA ASP A 491 45.29 8.29 -18.53
C ASP A 491 45.63 8.84 -17.13
N THR A 492 45.54 8.00 -16.09
CA THR A 492 45.97 8.36 -14.73
C THR A 492 47.49 8.25 -14.55
N ALA A 493 48.15 7.34 -15.27
CA ALA A 493 49.60 7.20 -15.23
C ALA A 493 50.31 8.26 -16.11
N SER A 494 49.75 8.60 -17.27
CA SER A 494 50.38 9.58 -18.19
C SER A 494 50.30 11.02 -17.69
N SER A 495 49.30 11.37 -16.87
CA SER A 495 49.19 12.71 -16.23
C SER A 495 50.15 12.88 -15.04
N MET A 496 50.61 11.78 -14.43
CA MET A 496 51.66 11.78 -13.40
C MET A 496 53.09 11.84 -13.97
N GLU A 497 53.34 11.38 -15.20
CA GLU A 497 54.69 11.45 -15.80
C GLU A 497 55.02 12.83 -16.38
N VAL A 498 54.02 13.62 -16.79
CA VAL A 498 54.26 15.00 -17.30
C VAL A 498 54.53 16.00 -16.17
N SER A 499 54.07 15.71 -14.95
CA SER A 499 54.25 16.58 -13.77
C SER A 499 55.56 16.36 -13.00
N VAL A 500 56.43 15.44 -13.47
CA VAL A 500 57.79 15.22 -12.92
C VAL A 500 58.88 15.79 -13.85
N SER A 501 58.49 16.46 -14.94
CA SER A 501 59.42 17.15 -15.85
C SER A 501 58.95 18.57 -16.19
N THR A 502 58.77 19.39 -15.16
CA THR A 502 58.99 20.85 -15.14
C THR A 502 59.17 21.28 -13.69
#